data_AF-A0A8J5XTJ1-F1
#
_entry.id   AF-A0A8J5XTJ1-F1
#
_cell.length_a   1.000
_cell.length_b   1.000
_cell.length_c   1.000
_cell.angle_alpha   90.00
_cell.angle_beta   90.00
_cell.angle_gamma   90.00
#
_symmetry.space_group_name_H-M   'P 1'
#
loop_
_entity.id
_entity.type
_entity.pdbx_description
1 polymer ?
#
loop_
_entity_poly.entity_id
_entity_poly.type
_entity_poly.pdbx_seq_one_letter_code
_entity_poly.pdbx_strand_id
1 'polypeptide(L)'
;MSTARIHVLYLERGDDQREEGQRSAGVHLNVAGRGPCLCTGCDGVADVWRGRLDNMQTTLRMCCAEGALFRPFVAQFAFASPRASLLYDVPRLGAWMNAQGAKRPTEALIVGSALRAHAGSLSAAVSGVACDSHATPSEGSVGAGDEAMWAWVDAFISRVRARAHADGGLAVALTLDRKAPILCPSAMSGVLARASGATRRIADVVVAIGGPSGLSGGWTARLNLALADPRLSVSLRGGLQHSYSALLDVLLMHERGELEPALHDRLAVPAELLRRARTAEHELRRAWLAAIGLGSQAQPVGKRALARALDVAHRACVGRLAPGGPEATGALADGPPVAAIALAPAAPPAGARKRRRSAGSRQPKSKQIAARSPRMASVTRTD
;
A
#
# COMPACT_ATOMS: atom_id res chain seq x y z
N MET A 1 14.53 10.87 -13.73
CA MET A 1 13.82 9.87 -12.90
C MET A 1 13.29 10.58 -11.67
N SER A 2 12.12 10.19 -11.15
CA SER A 2 11.59 10.81 -9.92
C SER A 2 12.60 10.61 -8.78
N THR A 3 12.79 11.66 -7.99
CA THR A 3 13.71 11.68 -6.86
C THR A 3 12.97 11.58 -5.53
N ALA A 4 11.65 11.40 -5.57
CA ALA A 4 10.83 11.40 -4.37
C ALA A 4 11.20 10.22 -3.48
N ARG A 5 11.47 10.48 -2.20
CA ARG A 5 11.70 9.42 -1.22
C ARG A 5 10.37 8.81 -0.80
N ILE A 6 10.34 7.50 -0.63
CA ILE A 6 9.16 6.77 -0.15
C ILE A 6 9.36 6.37 1.31
N HIS A 7 8.38 6.72 2.12
CA HIS A 7 8.26 6.36 3.53
C HIS A 7 7.03 5.46 3.68
N VAL A 8 7.20 4.24 4.17
CA VAL A 8 6.08 3.32 4.41
C VAL A 8 5.67 3.43 5.87
N LEU A 9 4.39 3.63 6.15
CA LEU A 9 3.81 3.61 7.49
C LEU A 9 2.82 2.46 7.60
N TYR A 10 3.21 1.40 8.32
CA TYR A 10 2.39 0.23 8.58
C TYR A 10 1.73 0.34 9.97
N LEU A 11 0.41 0.26 10.02
CA LEU A 11 -0.38 0.39 11.24
C LEU A 11 -1.04 -0.94 11.61
N GLU A 12 -0.81 -1.43 12.84
CA GLU A 12 -1.33 -2.71 13.34
C GLU A 12 -2.05 -2.56 14.68
N ARG A 13 -3.29 -3.07 14.76
CA ARG A 13 -4.08 -3.02 15.99
C ARG A 13 -3.73 -4.14 16.95
N GLY A 14 -3.33 -5.31 16.44
CA GLY A 14 -3.05 -6.49 17.26
C GLY A 14 -4.30 -7.24 17.74
N ASP A 15 -5.46 -7.02 17.09
CA ASP A 15 -6.78 -7.52 17.55
C ASP A 15 -6.94 -9.07 17.51
N ASP A 16 -5.99 -9.81 16.94
CA ASP A 16 -6.10 -11.25 16.65
C ASP A 16 -5.57 -12.21 17.75
N GLN A 17 -5.08 -11.73 18.89
CA GLN A 17 -4.57 -12.63 19.94
C GLN A 17 -5.72 -13.22 20.78
N ARG A 18 -6.26 -14.35 20.32
CA ARG A 18 -7.18 -15.20 21.09
C ARG A 18 -6.43 -16.42 21.58
N GLU A 19 -6.20 -16.49 22.89
CA GLU A 19 -6.13 -17.80 23.53
C GLU A 19 -7.07 -17.88 24.75
N GLU A 20 -7.17 -16.88 25.64
CA GLU A 20 -7.95 -17.07 26.87
C GLU A 20 -8.60 -15.78 27.40
N GLY A 21 -9.43 -15.12 26.59
CA GLY A 21 -10.25 -13.98 27.06
C GLY A 21 -9.50 -12.66 27.34
N GLN A 22 -8.18 -12.67 27.50
CA GLN A 22 -7.36 -11.45 27.64
C GLN A 22 -6.94 -10.92 26.27
N ARG A 23 -7.80 -10.10 25.65
CA ARG A 23 -7.40 -9.28 24.50
C ARG A 23 -6.53 -8.13 25.01
N SER A 24 -5.24 -8.17 24.72
CA SER A 24 -4.38 -7.00 24.87
C SER A 24 -4.15 -6.39 23.48
N ALA A 25 -4.62 -5.16 23.29
CA ALA A 25 -4.40 -4.44 22.05
C ALA A 25 -2.91 -4.16 21.84
N GLY A 26 -2.46 -4.21 20.59
CA GLY A 26 -1.10 -3.92 20.12
C GLY A 26 -0.14 -5.11 20.12
N VAL A 27 1.10 -4.85 19.70
CA VAL A 27 2.15 -5.86 19.57
C VAL A 27 3.13 -5.75 20.74
N HIS A 28 3.30 -6.84 21.50
CA HIS A 28 4.24 -6.91 22.61
C HIS A 28 5.57 -7.48 22.14
N LEU A 29 6.65 -6.71 22.27
CA LEU A 29 7.99 -7.14 21.83
C LEU A 29 8.74 -7.79 22.98
N ASN A 30 9.40 -8.94 22.72
CA ASN A 30 10.13 -9.73 23.71
C ASN A 30 9.28 -10.19 24.91
N VAL A 31 7.98 -10.44 24.70
CA VAL A 31 7.09 -10.99 25.73
C VAL A 31 6.55 -12.34 25.27
N ALA A 32 7.19 -13.42 25.73
CA ALA A 32 6.84 -14.79 25.36
C ALA A 32 5.35 -15.08 25.60
N GLY A 33 4.69 -15.75 24.64
CA GLY A 33 3.25 -16.03 24.67
C GLY A 33 2.33 -14.84 24.40
N ARG A 34 2.82 -13.60 24.43
CA ARG A 34 2.03 -12.38 24.13
C ARG A 34 2.46 -11.67 22.85
N GLY A 35 3.60 -12.02 22.29
CA GLY A 35 4.10 -11.43 21.06
C GLY A 35 5.44 -12.03 20.65
N PRO A 36 6.03 -11.50 19.57
CA PRO A 36 7.30 -11.99 19.04
C PRO A 36 8.42 -11.81 20.06
N CYS A 37 9.26 -12.83 20.19
CA CYS A 37 10.37 -12.82 21.13
C CYS A 37 11.60 -13.51 20.56
N LEU A 38 12.76 -13.19 21.14
CA LEU A 38 14.00 -13.93 20.90
C LEU A 38 13.99 -15.21 21.73
N CYS A 39 14.30 -16.34 21.09
CA CYS A 39 14.53 -17.60 21.76
C CYS A 39 15.79 -17.49 22.62
N THR A 40 15.67 -17.82 23.91
CA THR A 40 16.78 -17.75 24.87
C THR A 40 17.92 -18.74 24.58
N GLY A 41 17.66 -19.81 23.82
CA GLY A 41 18.65 -20.85 23.53
C GLY A 41 19.39 -20.68 22.21
N CYS A 42 18.73 -20.14 21.17
CA CYS A 42 19.31 -20.07 19.82
C CYS A 42 19.27 -18.68 19.17
N ASP A 43 18.79 -17.65 19.89
CA ASP A 43 18.56 -16.29 19.38
C ASP A 43 17.66 -16.21 18.13
N GLY A 44 16.96 -17.31 17.83
CA GLY A 44 15.95 -17.37 16.78
C GLY A 44 14.72 -16.54 17.15
N VAL A 45 13.93 -16.15 16.14
CA VAL A 45 12.68 -15.44 16.38
C VAL A 45 11.57 -16.47 16.60
N ALA A 46 10.80 -16.31 17.66
CA ALA A 46 9.61 -17.11 17.96
C ALA A 46 8.36 -16.24 17.93
N ASP A 47 7.20 -16.89 17.78
CA ASP A 47 5.87 -16.26 17.90
C ASP A 47 5.61 -15.05 16.98
N VAL A 48 6.23 -14.99 15.80
CA VAL A 48 6.05 -13.86 14.85
C VAL A 48 4.63 -13.66 14.33
N TRP A 49 3.83 -14.73 14.35
CA TRP A 49 2.42 -14.68 13.98
C TRP A 49 1.61 -13.89 15.02
N ARG A 50 2.08 -13.82 16.27
CA ARG A 50 1.47 -13.00 17.32
C ARG A 50 1.76 -11.54 17.01
N GLY A 51 0.70 -10.73 16.91
CA GLY A 51 0.81 -9.35 16.46
C GLY A 51 1.06 -9.17 14.96
N ARG A 52 0.91 -10.24 14.16
CA ARG A 52 0.97 -10.20 12.68
C ARG A 52 2.25 -9.60 12.12
N LEU A 53 3.39 -9.79 12.82
CA LEU A 53 4.68 -9.28 12.33
C LEU A 53 5.16 -10.04 11.08
N ASP A 54 4.64 -11.23 10.81
CA ASP A 54 4.78 -11.95 9.54
C ASP A 54 4.26 -11.11 8.35
N ASN A 55 3.11 -10.43 8.51
CA ASN A 55 2.54 -9.57 7.48
C ASN A 55 3.32 -8.25 7.35
N MET A 56 3.75 -7.67 8.47
CA MET A 56 4.64 -6.50 8.47
C MET A 56 5.95 -6.82 7.73
N GLN A 57 6.58 -7.95 8.05
CA GLN A 57 7.80 -8.41 7.39
C GLN A 57 7.58 -8.61 5.89
N THR A 58 6.48 -9.26 5.50
CA THR A 58 6.12 -9.45 4.09
C THR A 58 5.96 -8.10 3.37
N THR A 59 5.39 -7.11 4.05
CA THR A 59 5.24 -5.74 3.53
C THR A 59 6.59 -5.05 3.37
N LEU A 60 7.48 -5.13 4.36
CA LEU A 60 8.85 -4.60 4.25
C LEU A 60 9.62 -5.28 3.11
N ARG A 61 9.43 -6.58 2.89
CA ARG A 61 10.05 -7.32 1.77
C ARG A 61 9.59 -6.84 0.40
N MET A 62 8.46 -6.15 0.27
CA MET A 62 8.07 -5.52 -1.01
C MET A 62 8.95 -4.29 -1.34
N CYS A 63 9.63 -3.74 -0.34
CA CYS A 63 10.63 -2.69 -0.52
C CYS A 63 11.96 -3.24 -1.08
N CYS A 64 12.09 -4.55 -1.28
CA CYS A 64 13.24 -5.16 -1.93
C CYS A 64 13.27 -4.90 -3.45
N ALA A 65 14.47 -4.89 -4.02
CA ALA A 65 14.68 -4.81 -5.46
C ALA A 65 15.36 -6.08 -5.97
N GLU A 66 15.31 -6.33 -7.27
CA GLU A 66 16.19 -7.34 -7.86
C GLU A 66 17.64 -6.82 -7.86
N GLY A 67 18.60 -7.66 -7.47
CA GLY A 67 20.03 -7.29 -7.43
C GLY A 67 20.45 -6.40 -6.25
N ALA A 68 19.53 -5.97 -5.38
CA ALA A 68 19.83 -5.24 -4.15
C ALA A 68 18.92 -5.69 -3.00
N LEU A 69 19.36 -5.53 -1.75
CA LEU A 69 18.50 -5.88 -0.61
C LEU A 69 17.24 -5.01 -0.55
N PHE A 70 17.36 -3.71 -0.84
CA PHE A 70 16.25 -2.76 -0.83
C PHE A 70 16.33 -1.77 -1.99
N ARG A 71 15.17 -1.25 -2.38
CA ARG A 71 15.02 -0.19 -3.39
C ARG A 71 15.62 1.12 -2.85
N PRO A 72 16.47 1.82 -3.62
CA PRO A 72 17.24 2.97 -3.11
C PRO A 72 16.39 4.19 -2.77
N PHE A 73 15.18 4.29 -3.32
CA PHE A 73 14.25 5.39 -3.04
C PHE A 73 13.33 5.15 -1.84
N VAL A 74 13.32 3.94 -1.27
CA VAL A 74 12.60 3.68 -0.02
C VAL A 74 13.50 4.13 1.13
N ALA A 75 13.16 5.27 1.74
CA ALA A 75 13.96 5.86 2.81
C ALA A 75 13.69 5.18 4.16
N GLN A 76 12.41 4.99 4.49
CA GLN A 76 12.01 4.48 5.80
C GLN A 76 10.84 3.51 5.71
N PHE A 77 10.84 2.54 6.61
CA PHE A 77 9.68 1.71 6.92
C PHE A 77 9.37 1.88 8.41
N ALA A 78 8.21 2.41 8.71
CA ALA A 78 7.69 2.62 10.06
C ALA A 78 6.59 1.61 10.34
N PHE A 79 6.63 0.98 11.51
CA PHE A 79 5.55 0.18 12.06
C PHE A 79 5.05 0.88 13.32
N ALA A 80 3.73 0.96 13.48
CA ALA A 80 3.14 1.45 14.71
C ALA A 80 1.97 0.57 15.15
N SER A 81 1.94 0.28 16.45
CA SER A 81 0.86 -0.39 17.15
C SER A 81 0.66 0.26 18.52
N PRO A 82 -0.48 0.04 19.20
CA PRO A 82 -0.73 0.60 20.53
C PRO A 82 0.31 0.28 21.62
N ARG A 83 1.21 -0.68 21.38
CA ARG A 83 2.20 -1.15 22.36
C ARG A 83 3.64 -1.00 21.91
N ALA A 84 3.86 -0.83 20.61
CA ALA A 84 5.20 -0.74 20.07
C ALA A 84 5.21 0.04 18.77
N SER A 85 6.28 0.78 18.57
CA SER A 85 6.63 1.41 17.30
C SER A 85 8.02 0.95 16.87
N LEU A 86 8.18 0.63 15.58
CA LEU A 86 9.47 0.27 14.99
C LEU A 86 9.77 1.25 13.86
N LEU A 87 11.02 1.62 13.70
CA LEU A 87 11.49 2.42 12.57
C LEU A 87 12.72 1.76 11.96
N TYR A 88 12.63 1.44 10.67
CA TYR A 88 13.74 0.97 9.86
C TYR A 88 14.17 2.10 8.92
N ASP A 89 15.40 2.58 9.09
CA ASP A 89 16.16 3.27 8.05
C ASP A 89 16.57 2.22 7.02
N VAL A 90 15.85 2.17 5.91
CA VAL A 90 15.92 1.04 4.96
C VAL A 90 17.29 0.96 4.27
N PRO A 91 17.91 2.08 3.82
CA PRO A 91 19.28 2.07 3.31
C PRO A 91 20.28 1.54 4.34
N ARG A 92 20.21 2.00 5.59
CA ARG A 92 21.14 1.56 6.64
C ARG A 92 20.93 0.10 7.02
N LEU A 93 19.67 -0.35 7.11
CA LEU A 93 19.32 -1.75 7.32
C LEU A 93 19.91 -2.64 6.22
N GLY A 94 19.77 -2.23 4.95
CA GLY A 94 20.37 -2.94 3.82
C GLY A 94 21.89 -3.04 3.92
N ALA A 95 22.56 -1.93 4.25
CA ALA A 95 24.02 -1.93 4.44
C ALA A 95 24.46 -2.86 5.58
N TRP A 96 23.78 -2.80 6.73
CA TRP A 96 24.05 -3.68 7.86
C TRP A 96 23.83 -5.15 7.51
N MET A 97 22.71 -5.49 6.89
CA MET A 97 22.41 -6.86 6.45
C MET A 97 23.45 -7.40 5.45
N ASN A 98 23.88 -6.58 4.49
CA ASN A 98 24.96 -6.95 3.57
C ASN A 98 26.27 -7.23 4.32
N ALA A 99 26.62 -6.42 5.33
CA ALA A 99 27.79 -6.66 6.17
C ALA A 99 27.69 -7.96 6.99
N GLN A 100 26.46 -8.42 7.29
CA GLN A 100 26.20 -9.73 7.88
C GLN A 100 26.21 -10.88 6.84
N GLY A 101 26.55 -10.61 5.58
CA GLY A 101 26.55 -11.61 4.50
C GLY A 101 25.15 -12.02 4.03
N ALA A 102 24.11 -11.28 4.41
CA ALA A 102 22.74 -11.62 4.06
C ALA A 102 22.45 -11.28 2.60
N LYS A 103 21.90 -12.25 1.87
CA LYS A 103 21.43 -12.05 0.48
C LYS A 103 19.96 -11.70 0.38
N ARG A 104 19.19 -11.92 1.46
CA ARG A 104 17.74 -11.75 1.50
C ARG A 104 17.28 -11.28 2.88
N PRO A 105 16.22 -10.47 2.97
CA PRO A 105 15.57 -10.17 4.24
C PRO A 105 14.80 -11.39 4.75
N THR A 106 15.41 -12.08 5.71
CA THR A 106 14.77 -13.15 6.47
C THR A 106 14.02 -12.58 7.67
N GLU A 107 13.17 -13.40 8.27
CA GLU A 107 12.46 -13.05 9.50
C GLU A 107 13.43 -12.76 10.65
N ALA A 108 14.47 -13.58 10.79
CA ALA A 108 15.53 -13.39 11.78
C ALA A 108 16.29 -12.07 11.60
N LEU A 109 16.39 -11.54 10.39
CA LEU A 109 17.05 -10.26 10.12
C LEU A 109 16.11 -9.08 10.28
N ILE A 110 14.83 -9.18 9.87
CA ILE A 110 13.86 -8.08 10.00
C ILE A 110 13.31 -8.01 11.43
N VAL A 111 12.63 -9.07 11.87
CA VAL A 111 11.97 -9.09 13.17
C VAL A 111 13.03 -9.25 14.26
N GLY A 112 14.01 -10.13 14.05
CA GLY A 112 15.07 -10.33 15.03
C GLY A 112 15.91 -9.08 15.29
N SER A 113 16.20 -8.23 14.30
CA SER A 113 16.88 -6.96 14.55
C SER A 113 16.04 -5.99 15.37
N ALA A 114 14.72 -5.92 15.12
CA ALA A 114 13.82 -5.10 15.90
C ALA A 114 13.72 -5.58 17.36
N LEU A 115 13.65 -6.89 17.58
CA LEU A 115 13.65 -7.47 18.92
C LEU A 115 14.98 -7.27 19.66
N ARG A 116 16.12 -7.37 18.98
CA ARG A 116 17.44 -7.05 19.55
C ARG A 116 17.58 -5.56 19.85
N ALA A 117 17.07 -4.69 18.98
CA ALA A 117 17.04 -3.25 19.23
C ALA A 117 16.18 -2.92 20.46
N HIS A 118 15.00 -3.53 20.56
CA HIS A 118 14.13 -3.43 21.74
C HIS A 118 14.82 -3.92 23.02
N ALA A 119 15.60 -5.01 22.94
CA ALA A 119 16.39 -5.53 24.07
C ALA A 119 17.66 -4.72 24.38
N GLY A 120 17.98 -3.68 23.59
CA GLY A 120 19.19 -2.88 23.75
C GLY A 120 20.48 -3.55 23.25
N SER A 121 20.40 -4.75 22.66
CA SER A 121 21.57 -5.49 22.15
C SER A 121 21.97 -5.11 20.72
N LEU A 122 21.16 -4.30 20.03
CA LEU A 122 21.46 -3.79 18.70
C LEU A 122 21.15 -2.30 18.60
N SER A 123 22.14 -1.47 18.27
CA SER A 123 21.94 -0.02 18.18
C SER A 123 21.33 0.39 16.83
N ALA A 124 20.49 1.43 16.86
CA ALA A 124 19.93 2.05 15.66
C ALA A 124 21.01 2.73 14.79
N ALA A 125 22.09 3.21 15.41
CA ALA A 125 23.23 3.81 14.71
C ALA A 125 23.91 2.80 13.78
N VAL A 126 24.00 1.53 14.19
CA VAL A 126 24.63 0.45 13.41
C VAL A 126 23.64 -0.19 12.43
N SER A 127 22.46 -0.58 12.92
CA SER A 127 21.51 -1.40 12.15
C SER A 127 20.49 -0.60 11.35
N GLY A 128 20.28 0.67 11.68
CA GLY A 128 19.14 1.44 11.16
C GLY A 128 17.80 1.07 11.79
N VAL A 129 17.76 0.23 12.83
CA VAL A 129 16.51 -0.18 13.47
C VAL A 129 16.38 0.48 14.84
N ALA A 130 15.32 1.26 15.01
CA ALA A 130 14.90 1.83 16.28
C ALA A 130 13.57 1.22 16.71
N CYS A 131 13.40 1.06 18.03
CA CYS A 131 12.21 0.48 18.63
C CYS A 131 11.84 1.26 19.88
N ASP A 132 10.56 1.61 19.99
CA ASP A 132 9.98 2.21 21.19
C ASP A 132 8.83 1.31 21.66
N SER A 133 8.80 1.01 22.96
CA SER A 133 7.67 0.33 23.60
C SER A 133 6.81 1.35 24.31
N HIS A 134 5.50 1.31 24.05
CA HIS A 134 4.54 2.15 24.74
C HIS A 134 4.18 1.47 26.06
N ALA A 135 4.17 2.25 27.13
CA ALA A 135 3.88 1.73 28.46
C ALA A 135 2.59 0.89 28.44
N THR A 136 2.62 -0.26 29.13
CA THR A 136 1.41 -0.99 29.48
C THR A 136 0.48 -0.03 30.20
N PRO A 137 -0.68 0.36 29.63
CA PRO A 137 -1.70 1.04 30.42
C PRO A 137 -1.89 0.27 31.72
N SER A 138 -1.75 0.97 32.85
CA SER A 138 -2.19 0.44 34.13
C SER A 138 -3.64 -0.01 33.99
N GLU A 139 -4.01 -1.11 34.66
CA GLU A 139 -5.37 -1.65 34.67
C GLU A 139 -6.37 -0.51 34.96
N GLY A 140 -7.10 -0.05 33.94
CA GLY A 140 -8.02 1.09 34.02
C GLY A 140 -7.85 2.18 32.96
N SER A 141 -6.67 2.31 32.32
CA SER A 141 -6.44 3.33 31.28
C SER A 141 -6.72 2.81 29.86
N VAL A 142 -8.01 2.68 29.54
CA VAL A 142 -8.45 2.33 28.17
C VAL A 142 -8.01 3.44 27.22
N GLY A 143 -7.16 3.11 26.24
CA GLY A 143 -6.75 4.01 25.16
C GLY A 143 -5.38 4.69 25.29
N ALA A 144 -4.68 4.58 26.43
CA ALA A 144 -3.37 5.24 26.59
C ALA A 144 -2.34 4.77 25.55
N GLY A 145 -2.36 3.48 25.19
CA GLY A 145 -1.49 2.94 24.15
C GLY A 145 -1.80 3.47 22.74
N ASP A 146 -3.08 3.70 22.43
CA ASP A 146 -3.49 4.29 21.16
C ASP A 146 -2.97 5.74 21.05
N GLU A 147 -3.09 6.52 22.13
CA GLU A 147 -2.59 7.89 22.17
C GLU A 147 -1.07 7.98 22.02
N ALA A 148 -0.31 7.11 22.70
CA ALA A 148 1.14 7.04 22.56
C ALA A 148 1.56 6.65 21.13
N MET A 149 0.88 5.67 20.54
CA MET A 149 1.07 5.30 19.13
C MET A 149 0.82 6.49 18.20
N TRP A 150 -0.30 7.22 18.38
CA TRP A 150 -0.63 8.35 17.52
C TRP A 150 0.31 9.53 17.70
N ALA A 151 0.75 9.84 18.93
CA ALA A 151 1.78 10.85 19.16
C ALA A 151 3.08 10.52 18.41
N TRP A 152 3.47 9.23 18.40
CA TRP A 152 4.62 8.77 17.62
C TRP A 152 4.39 8.89 16.10
N VAL A 153 3.21 8.51 15.61
CA VAL A 153 2.83 8.63 14.19
C VAL A 153 2.85 10.09 13.73
N ASP A 154 2.29 11.00 14.53
CA ASP A 154 2.25 12.44 14.26
C ASP A 154 3.67 13.01 14.21
N ALA A 155 4.54 12.62 15.13
CA ALA A 155 5.94 13.01 15.13
C ALA A 155 6.68 12.46 13.90
N PHE A 156 6.42 11.22 13.49
CA PHE A 156 6.99 10.64 12.27
C PHE A 156 6.58 11.42 11.02
N ILE A 157 5.28 11.64 10.81
CA ILE A 157 4.75 12.38 9.67
C ILE A 157 5.29 13.81 9.66
N SER A 158 5.31 14.48 10.82
CA SER A 158 5.82 15.85 10.95
C SER A 158 7.29 15.95 10.56
N ARG A 159 8.13 14.97 10.93
CA ARG A 159 9.53 14.91 10.50
C ARG A 159 9.68 14.74 9.00
N VAL A 160 8.87 13.89 8.37
CA VAL A 160 8.89 13.70 6.90
C VAL A 160 8.49 15.01 6.20
N ARG A 161 7.43 15.68 6.68
CA ARG A 161 6.97 16.96 6.13
C ARG A 161 8.00 18.08 6.28
N ALA A 162 8.59 18.22 7.47
CA ALA A 162 9.63 19.22 7.73
C ALA A 162 10.84 19.02 6.81
N ARG A 163 11.23 17.77 6.58
CA ARG A 163 12.32 17.42 5.66
C ARG A 163 11.97 17.75 4.21
N ALA A 164 10.80 17.34 3.74
CA ALA A 164 10.34 17.66 2.38
C ALA A 164 10.33 19.17 2.13
N HIS A 165 9.88 19.94 3.13
CA HIS A 165 9.85 21.40 3.08
C HIS A 165 11.26 22.00 3.06
N ALA A 166 12.18 21.51 3.90
CA ALA A 166 13.58 21.93 3.90
C ALA A 166 14.27 21.65 2.55
N ASP A 167 13.88 20.57 1.87
CA ASP A 167 14.35 20.22 0.52
C ASP A 167 13.65 21.02 -0.61
N GLY A 168 12.86 22.06 -0.25
CA GLY A 168 12.13 22.91 -1.19
C GLY A 168 10.96 22.22 -1.90
N GLY A 169 10.54 21.05 -1.40
CA GLY A 169 9.50 20.23 -1.99
C GLY A 169 8.27 20.06 -1.11
N LEU A 170 7.46 19.08 -1.49
CA LEU A 170 6.22 18.71 -0.86
C LEU A 170 6.27 17.27 -0.37
N ALA A 171 5.73 17.01 0.82
CA ALA A 171 5.39 15.67 1.27
C ALA A 171 3.94 15.36 0.89
N VAL A 172 3.71 14.24 0.22
CA VAL A 172 2.37 13.76 -0.15
C VAL A 172 2.07 12.48 0.60
N ALA A 173 0.88 12.38 1.16
CA ALA A 173 0.44 11.16 1.82
C ALA A 173 -0.49 10.33 0.95
N LEU A 174 -0.24 9.02 0.90
CA LEU A 174 -1.07 8.02 0.25
C LEU A 174 -1.67 7.08 1.28
N THR A 175 -2.98 7.15 1.48
CA THR A 175 -3.70 6.17 2.30
C THR A 175 -4.27 5.09 1.40
N LEU A 176 -3.90 3.85 1.70
CA LEU A 176 -4.30 2.65 0.98
C LEU A 176 -5.68 2.15 1.48
N ASP A 177 -6.77 2.54 0.78
CA ASP A 177 -8.16 2.26 1.15
C ASP A 177 -8.94 1.59 0.01
N ARG A 178 -9.54 0.42 0.24
CA ARG A 178 -10.38 -0.31 -0.73
C ARG A 178 -11.43 0.56 -1.43
N LYS A 179 -12.01 1.56 -0.76
CA LYS A 179 -13.07 2.42 -1.31
C LYS A 179 -12.53 3.65 -2.03
N ALA A 180 -11.23 3.94 -1.92
CA ALA A 180 -10.59 5.03 -2.64
C ALA A 180 -10.57 4.76 -4.17
N PRO A 181 -10.27 5.75 -5.03
CA PRO A 181 -10.09 5.52 -6.46
C PRO A 181 -8.71 4.96 -6.73
N ILE A 182 -8.58 4.15 -7.76
CA ILE A 182 -7.29 3.60 -8.17
C ILE A 182 -6.41 4.76 -8.64
N LEU A 183 -5.16 4.77 -8.20
CA LEU A 183 -4.13 5.63 -8.78
C LEU A 183 -3.73 5.00 -10.12
N CYS A 184 -4.27 5.55 -11.21
CA CYS A 184 -3.93 5.13 -12.56
C CYS A 184 -3.06 6.22 -13.19
N PRO A 185 -1.83 5.88 -13.64
CA PRO A 185 -1.14 6.71 -14.61
C PRO A 185 -2.07 6.84 -15.82
N SER A 186 -2.46 8.06 -16.17
CA SER A 186 -3.25 8.27 -17.38
C SER A 186 -2.30 8.46 -18.56
N ALA A 187 -2.75 8.18 -19.79
CA ALA A 187 -1.99 8.55 -20.99
C ALA A 187 -1.70 10.06 -21.07
N MET A 188 -2.41 10.86 -20.26
CA MET A 188 -2.25 12.30 -20.12
C MET A 188 -1.54 12.69 -18.83
N SER A 189 -0.76 11.78 -18.22
CA SER A 189 -0.18 12.07 -16.92
C SER A 189 0.77 13.26 -16.95
N GLY A 190 0.63 14.16 -15.98
CA GLY A 190 1.33 15.43 -15.88
C GLY A 190 0.79 16.54 -16.78
N VAL A 191 -0.24 16.30 -17.62
CA VAL A 191 -0.84 17.36 -18.45
C VAL A 191 -1.62 18.36 -17.59
N LEU A 192 -2.41 17.87 -16.62
CA LEU A 192 -3.19 18.75 -15.73
C LEU A 192 -2.27 19.54 -14.80
N ALA A 193 -1.24 18.88 -14.28
CA ALA A 193 -0.18 19.48 -13.47
C ALA A 193 0.54 20.63 -14.20
N ARG A 194 0.92 20.41 -15.46
CA ARG A 194 1.57 21.45 -16.28
C ARG A 194 0.62 22.60 -16.62
N ALA A 195 -0.65 22.30 -16.88
CA ALA A 195 -1.66 23.30 -17.20
C ALA A 195 -1.98 24.22 -16.01
N SER A 196 -1.85 23.74 -14.76
CA SER A 196 -2.13 24.55 -13.58
C SER A 196 -0.98 25.50 -13.17
N GLY A 197 0.19 25.41 -13.82
CA GLY A 197 1.30 26.36 -13.66
C GLY A 197 2.00 26.36 -12.29
N ALA A 198 1.52 25.58 -11.31
CA ALA A 198 2.01 25.61 -9.95
C ALA A 198 2.03 24.21 -9.31
N THR A 199 2.96 23.34 -9.73
CA THR A 199 3.21 22.08 -9.00
C THR A 199 4.57 22.12 -8.33
N ARG A 200 4.57 22.37 -7.02
CA ARG A 200 5.76 22.16 -6.16
C ARG A 200 6.22 20.71 -6.31
N ARG A 201 7.51 20.48 -6.53
CA ARG A 201 8.11 19.14 -6.61
C ARG A 201 7.70 18.27 -5.40
N ILE A 202 7.32 17.02 -5.64
CA ILE A 202 7.08 16.06 -4.55
C ILE A 202 8.43 15.50 -4.12
N ALA A 203 8.88 15.87 -2.92
CA ALA A 203 10.15 15.40 -2.37
C ALA A 203 9.98 14.09 -1.59
N ASP A 204 8.82 13.90 -0.95
CA ASP A 204 8.56 12.74 -0.09
C ASP A 204 7.14 12.23 -0.27
N VAL A 205 6.98 10.90 -0.21
CA VAL A 205 5.70 10.22 -0.26
C VAL A 205 5.55 9.31 0.95
N VAL A 206 4.53 9.54 1.78
CA VAL A 206 4.19 8.66 2.90
C VAL A 206 3.09 7.71 2.47
N VAL A 207 3.39 6.42 2.35
CA VAL A 207 2.42 5.36 2.02
C VAL A 207 1.94 4.72 3.31
N ALA A 208 0.72 5.04 3.73
CA ALA A 208 0.11 4.52 4.95
C ALA A 208 -0.78 3.30 4.65
N ILE A 209 -0.54 2.22 5.39
CA ILE A 209 -1.06 0.89 5.13
C ILE A 209 -1.51 0.26 6.45
N GLY A 210 -2.69 -0.36 6.46
CA GLY A 210 -3.14 -1.18 7.59
C GLY A 210 -2.65 -2.62 7.50
N GLY A 211 -2.63 -3.30 8.65
CA GLY A 211 -2.43 -4.74 8.71
C GLY A 211 -3.51 -5.56 7.98
N PRO A 212 -3.57 -6.88 8.20
CA PRO A 212 -4.48 -7.80 7.48
C PRO A 212 -5.97 -7.43 7.59
N SER A 213 -6.35 -6.76 8.68
CA SER A 213 -7.71 -6.27 8.93
C SER A 213 -8.00 -4.90 8.30
N GLY A 214 -6.98 -4.27 7.69
CA GLY A 214 -7.03 -2.91 7.17
C GLY A 214 -7.02 -1.85 8.26
N LEU A 215 -7.23 -0.59 7.86
CA LEU A 215 -7.37 0.54 8.78
C LEU A 215 -8.83 0.65 9.24
N SER A 216 -9.03 0.73 10.56
CA SER A 216 -10.35 1.02 11.12
C SER A 216 -10.82 2.43 10.72
N GLY A 217 -12.14 2.68 10.71
CA GLY A 217 -12.66 4.01 10.38
C GLY A 217 -12.10 5.13 11.27
N GLY A 218 -11.94 4.87 12.57
CA GLY A 218 -11.34 5.82 13.52
C GLY A 218 -9.86 6.07 13.23
N TRP A 219 -9.09 5.03 12.92
CA TRP A 219 -7.68 5.17 12.56
C TRP A 219 -7.51 5.91 11.23
N THR A 220 -8.36 5.64 10.24
CA THR A 220 -8.37 6.37 8.97
C THR A 220 -8.67 7.85 9.21
N ALA A 221 -9.66 8.18 10.05
CA ALA A 221 -9.98 9.57 10.37
C ALA A 221 -8.80 10.28 11.06
N ARG A 222 -8.15 9.63 12.03
CA ARG A 222 -7.01 10.20 12.75
C ARG A 222 -5.76 10.35 11.88
N LEU A 223 -5.46 9.33 11.07
CA LEU A 223 -4.41 9.39 10.06
C LEU A 223 -4.65 10.54 9.07
N ASN A 224 -5.90 10.74 8.63
CA ASN A 224 -6.25 11.84 7.74
C ASN A 224 -6.04 13.22 8.37
N LEU A 225 -6.13 13.35 9.70
CA LEU A 225 -5.78 14.57 10.44
C LEU A 225 -4.26 14.74 10.51
N ALA A 226 -3.54 13.67 10.87
CA ALA A 226 -2.08 13.67 11.01
C ALA A 226 -1.34 14.04 9.72
N LEU A 227 -1.79 13.48 8.59
CA LEU A 227 -1.14 13.67 7.29
C LEU A 227 -1.25 15.10 6.76
N ALA A 228 -2.31 15.83 7.16
CA ALA A 228 -2.70 17.15 6.63
C ALA A 228 -2.66 17.23 5.08
N ASP A 229 -3.02 18.39 4.52
CA ASP A 229 -3.03 18.56 3.07
C ASP A 229 -1.63 18.87 2.51
N PRO A 230 -1.30 18.35 1.31
CA PRO A 230 -2.19 17.60 0.42
C PRO A 230 -2.14 16.07 0.62
N ARG A 231 -3.32 15.50 0.93
CA ARG A 231 -3.51 14.05 1.09
C ARG A 231 -4.22 13.42 -0.10
N LEU A 232 -3.83 12.20 -0.44
CA LEU A 232 -4.46 11.40 -1.49
C LEU A 232 -4.86 10.03 -0.95
N SER A 233 -6.15 9.75 -0.92
CA SER A 233 -6.63 8.38 -0.71
C SER A 233 -6.58 7.64 -2.05
N VAL A 234 -5.95 6.47 -2.06
CA VAL A 234 -5.76 5.62 -3.24
C VAL A 234 -6.28 4.21 -2.98
N SER A 235 -6.96 3.63 -3.97
CA SER A 235 -7.49 2.28 -3.89
C SER A 235 -6.40 1.22 -3.97
N LEU A 236 -6.58 0.16 -3.19
CA LEU A 236 -5.88 -1.09 -3.40
C LEU A 236 -6.55 -1.88 -4.50
N ARG A 237 -5.78 -2.25 -5.52
CA ARG A 237 -6.14 -3.37 -6.38
C ARG A 237 -5.86 -4.67 -5.62
N GLY A 238 -6.76 -5.02 -4.71
CA GLY A 238 -6.62 -6.21 -3.87
C GLY A 238 -7.51 -6.15 -2.63
N GLY A 239 -7.89 -7.32 -2.10
CA GLY A 239 -8.63 -7.41 -0.84
C GLY A 239 -7.81 -7.02 0.38
N LEU A 240 -8.38 -7.13 1.58
CA LEU A 240 -7.75 -6.73 2.85
C LEU A 240 -6.38 -7.38 3.12
N GLN A 241 -6.14 -8.58 2.60
CA GLN A 241 -4.88 -9.32 2.74
C GLN A 241 -3.80 -8.96 1.69
N HIS A 242 -4.00 -7.94 0.86
CA HIS A 242 -3.12 -7.59 -0.27
C HIS A 242 -2.45 -6.22 -0.11
N SER A 243 -2.35 -5.71 1.12
CA SER A 243 -1.72 -4.42 1.42
C SER A 243 -0.29 -4.31 0.87
N TYR A 244 0.49 -5.38 0.96
CA TYR A 244 1.84 -5.47 0.39
C TYR A 244 1.83 -5.48 -1.16
N SER A 245 0.82 -6.06 -1.81
CA SER A 245 0.71 -6.04 -3.28
C SER A 245 0.46 -4.62 -3.80
N ALA A 246 -0.39 -3.86 -3.12
CA ALA A 246 -0.63 -2.47 -3.47
C ALA A 246 0.58 -1.58 -3.20
N LEU A 247 1.33 -1.84 -2.12
CA LEU A 247 2.62 -1.19 -1.91
C LEU A 247 3.55 -1.46 -3.08
N LEU A 248 3.67 -2.72 -3.53
CA LEU A 248 4.50 -3.08 -4.67
C LEU A 248 4.09 -2.32 -5.93
N ASP A 249 2.79 -2.18 -6.22
CA ASP A 249 2.30 -1.39 -7.36
C ASP A 249 2.76 0.08 -7.29
N VAL A 250 2.69 0.71 -6.11
CA VAL A 250 3.17 2.09 -5.90
C VAL A 250 4.68 2.18 -6.13
N LEU A 251 5.45 1.23 -5.59
CA LEU A 251 6.91 1.17 -5.75
C LEU A 251 7.30 0.97 -7.22
N LEU A 252 6.63 0.08 -7.95
CA LEU A 252 6.86 -0.15 -9.38
C LEU A 252 6.46 1.07 -10.23
N MET A 253 5.38 1.75 -9.88
CA MET A 253 4.98 3.00 -10.52
C MET A 253 6.03 4.10 -10.31
N HIS A 254 6.66 4.15 -9.14
CA HIS A 254 7.75 5.07 -8.86
C HIS A 254 8.99 4.75 -9.72
N GLU A 255 9.37 3.48 -9.83
CA GLU A 255 10.51 3.04 -10.66
C GLU A 255 10.34 3.37 -12.14
N ARG A 256 9.11 3.27 -12.64
CA ARG A 256 8.77 3.66 -14.01
C ARG A 256 8.71 5.18 -14.22
N GLY A 257 8.86 5.96 -13.15
CA GLY A 257 8.73 7.42 -13.19
C GLY A 257 7.29 7.91 -13.36
N GLU A 258 6.31 7.06 -13.12
CA GLU A 258 4.88 7.33 -13.34
C GLU A 258 4.19 7.86 -12.07
N LEU A 259 4.77 7.64 -10.89
CA LEU A 259 4.12 7.95 -9.62
C LEU A 259 3.92 9.46 -9.44
N GLU A 260 4.99 10.24 -9.53
CA GLU A 260 4.95 11.69 -9.29
C GLU A 260 4.01 12.42 -10.27
N PRO A 261 4.01 12.16 -11.59
CA PRO A 261 3.00 12.68 -12.50
C PRO A 261 1.56 12.33 -12.09
N ALA A 262 1.31 11.06 -11.72
CA ALA A 262 -0.01 10.61 -11.29
C ALA A 262 -0.47 11.30 -10.00
N LEU A 263 0.44 11.54 -9.06
CA LEU A 263 0.16 12.31 -7.84
C LEU A 263 -0.16 13.76 -8.18
N HIS A 264 0.63 14.42 -9.03
CA HIS A 264 0.36 15.81 -9.42
C HIS A 264 -0.99 15.99 -10.11
N ASP A 265 -1.33 15.11 -11.06
CA ASP A 265 -2.65 15.16 -11.69
C ASP A 265 -3.74 14.99 -10.64
N ARG A 266 -3.56 14.02 -9.74
CA ARG A 266 -4.53 13.75 -8.68
C ARG A 266 -4.71 14.94 -7.73
N LEU A 267 -3.64 15.67 -7.42
CA LEU A 267 -3.66 16.89 -6.62
C LEU A 267 -4.31 18.07 -7.35
N ALA A 268 -4.18 18.14 -8.67
CA ALA A 268 -4.78 19.18 -9.48
C ALA A 268 -6.30 19.00 -9.66
N VAL A 269 -6.84 17.78 -9.45
CA VAL A 269 -8.27 17.53 -9.64
C VAL A 269 -9.06 17.75 -8.34
N PRO A 270 -10.11 18.60 -8.35
CA PRO A 270 -11.01 18.76 -7.21
C PRO A 270 -11.69 17.45 -6.80
N ALA A 271 -11.85 17.23 -5.49
CA ALA A 271 -12.44 16.00 -4.94
C ALA A 271 -13.83 15.68 -5.51
N GLU A 272 -14.64 16.70 -5.82
CA GLU A 272 -15.95 16.54 -6.44
C GLU A 272 -15.86 15.94 -7.85
N LEU A 273 -14.93 16.41 -8.68
CA LEU A 273 -14.72 15.85 -10.02
C LEU A 273 -14.23 14.39 -9.93
N LEU A 274 -13.46 14.07 -8.91
CA LEU A 274 -13.01 12.69 -8.65
C LEU A 274 -14.16 11.78 -8.22
N ARG A 275 -15.14 12.29 -7.46
CA ARG A 275 -16.38 11.55 -7.14
C ARG A 275 -17.18 11.28 -8.40
N ARG A 276 -17.41 12.30 -9.24
CA ARG A 276 -18.14 12.16 -10.51
C ARG A 276 -17.48 11.16 -11.46
N ALA A 277 -16.16 11.24 -11.60
CA ALA A 277 -15.40 10.31 -12.44
C ALA A 277 -15.52 8.85 -11.96
N ARG A 278 -15.51 8.59 -10.65
CA ARG A 278 -15.73 7.24 -10.10
C ARG A 278 -17.14 6.72 -10.39
N THR A 279 -18.16 7.56 -10.21
CA THR A 279 -19.53 7.18 -10.53
C THR A 279 -19.65 6.78 -12.00
N ALA A 280 -19.07 7.59 -12.90
CA ALA A 280 -19.01 7.30 -14.32
C ALA A 280 -18.24 5.99 -14.63
N GLU A 281 -17.10 5.74 -13.97
CA GLU A 281 -16.32 4.50 -14.13
C GLU A 281 -17.12 3.27 -13.67
N HIS A 282 -17.81 3.34 -12.54
CA HIS A 282 -18.68 2.28 -12.05
C HIS A 282 -19.86 2.00 -12.99
N GLU A 283 -20.45 3.05 -13.56
CA GLU A 283 -21.51 2.92 -14.57
C GLU A 283 -20.98 2.29 -15.86
N LEU A 284 -19.81 2.74 -16.33
CA LEU A 284 -19.18 2.18 -17.52
C LEU A 284 -18.82 0.70 -17.33
N ARG A 285 -18.22 0.35 -16.19
CA ARG A 285 -17.90 -1.05 -15.85
C ARG A 285 -19.15 -1.91 -15.79
N ARG A 286 -20.22 -1.43 -15.14
CA ARG A 286 -21.51 -2.15 -15.11
C ARG A 286 -22.09 -2.34 -16.51
N ALA A 287 -22.09 -1.29 -17.33
CA ALA A 287 -22.57 -1.36 -18.71
C ALA A 287 -21.73 -2.34 -19.56
N TRP A 288 -20.41 -2.32 -19.42
CA TRP A 288 -19.51 -3.24 -20.12
C TRP A 288 -19.71 -4.69 -19.69
N LEU A 289 -19.76 -4.97 -18.38
CA LEU A 289 -20.01 -6.31 -17.85
C LEU A 289 -21.37 -6.86 -18.29
N ALA A 290 -22.41 -6.02 -18.32
CA ALA A 290 -23.71 -6.41 -18.83
C ALA A 290 -23.68 -6.69 -20.34
N ALA A 291 -22.94 -5.89 -21.12
CA ALA A 291 -22.79 -6.10 -22.56
C ALA A 291 -22.10 -7.43 -22.91
N ILE A 292 -21.23 -7.95 -22.03
CA ILE A 292 -20.58 -9.27 -22.19
C ILE A 292 -21.28 -10.40 -21.42
N GLY A 293 -22.48 -10.15 -20.87
CA GLY A 293 -23.28 -11.18 -20.20
C GLY A 293 -22.78 -11.61 -18.82
N LEU A 294 -21.88 -10.86 -18.19
CA LEU A 294 -21.27 -11.19 -16.88
C LEU A 294 -21.88 -10.41 -15.69
N GLY A 295 -23.04 -9.77 -15.85
CA GLY A 295 -23.73 -9.03 -14.77
C GLY A 295 -24.73 -9.91 -14.00
N SER A 296 -24.69 -9.88 -12.66
CA SER A 296 -25.57 -10.67 -11.78
C SER A 296 -27.07 -10.31 -11.84
N GLN A 297 -27.43 -9.28 -12.60
CA GLN A 297 -28.80 -8.90 -12.94
C GLN A 297 -28.89 -8.55 -14.43
N ALA A 298 -28.60 -9.52 -15.29
CA ALA A 298 -28.61 -9.32 -16.74
C ALA A 298 -30.04 -9.10 -17.28
N GLN A 299 -30.57 -7.90 -17.12
CA GLN A 299 -31.41 -7.32 -18.17
C GLN A 299 -30.47 -6.86 -19.29
N PRO A 300 -30.77 -7.15 -20.56
CA PRO A 300 -29.95 -6.70 -21.68
C PRO A 300 -29.86 -5.18 -21.64
N VAL A 301 -28.69 -4.65 -21.31
CA VAL A 301 -28.42 -3.22 -21.36
C VAL A 301 -28.42 -2.83 -22.82
N GLY A 302 -29.53 -2.26 -23.30
CA GLY A 302 -29.67 -1.85 -24.70
C GLY A 302 -28.53 -0.94 -25.13
N LYS A 303 -28.13 -1.00 -26.40
CA LYS A 303 -27.01 -0.23 -27.00
C LYS A 303 -27.02 1.27 -26.62
N ARG A 304 -28.21 1.85 -26.40
CA ARG A 304 -28.39 3.25 -25.96
C ARG A 304 -27.85 3.53 -24.55
N ALA A 305 -27.94 2.61 -23.61
CA ALA A 305 -27.44 2.79 -22.25
C ALA A 305 -25.91 2.69 -22.20
N LEU A 306 -25.31 1.78 -22.98
CA LEU A 306 -23.85 1.73 -23.15
C LEU A 306 -23.31 2.99 -23.84
N ALA A 307 -23.98 3.48 -24.89
CA ALA A 307 -23.62 4.72 -25.56
C ALA A 307 -23.70 5.93 -24.63
N ARG A 308 -24.73 6.03 -23.77
CA ARG A 308 -24.83 7.09 -22.76
C ARG A 308 -23.73 6.99 -21.70
N ALA A 309 -23.42 5.79 -21.21
CA ALA A 309 -22.34 5.60 -20.24
C ALA A 309 -20.97 5.99 -20.82
N LEU A 310 -20.72 5.63 -22.09
CA LEU A 310 -19.52 6.04 -22.83
C LEU A 310 -19.48 7.56 -23.04
N ASP A 311 -20.61 8.19 -23.38
CA ASP A 311 -20.71 9.64 -23.58
C ASP A 311 -20.54 10.43 -22.26
N VAL A 312 -21.05 9.90 -21.14
CA VAL A 312 -20.80 10.46 -19.79
C VAL A 312 -19.34 10.30 -19.39
N ALA A 313 -18.74 9.12 -19.61
CA ALA A 313 -17.32 8.89 -19.35
C ALA A 313 -16.44 9.78 -20.23
N HIS A 314 -16.77 9.90 -21.52
CA HIS A 314 -16.10 10.77 -22.47
C HIS A 314 -16.20 12.23 -22.03
N ARG A 315 -17.38 12.75 -21.69
CA ARG A 315 -17.53 14.12 -21.18
C ARG A 315 -16.83 14.36 -19.85
N ALA A 316 -16.81 13.38 -18.94
CA ALA A 316 -16.04 13.47 -17.70
C ALA A 316 -14.52 13.48 -17.94
N CYS A 317 -14.05 12.77 -18.97
CA CYS A 317 -12.65 12.77 -19.39
C CYS A 317 -12.27 14.03 -20.17
N VAL A 318 -13.13 14.51 -21.08
CA VAL A 318 -12.91 15.71 -21.90
C VAL A 318 -13.12 16.99 -21.11
N GLY A 319 -14.04 17.00 -20.12
CA GLY A 319 -14.20 18.11 -19.18
C GLY A 319 -12.98 18.35 -18.29
N ARG A 320 -12.08 17.35 -18.14
CA ARG A 320 -10.75 17.57 -17.53
C ARG A 320 -9.80 18.37 -18.44
N LEU A 321 -10.09 18.45 -19.74
CA LEU A 321 -9.19 19.02 -20.74
C LEU A 321 -9.50 20.47 -21.11
N ALA A 322 -10.64 21.02 -20.71
CA ALA A 322 -10.93 22.43 -20.92
C ALA A 322 -10.25 23.25 -19.80
N PRO A 323 -9.17 24.01 -20.09
CA PRO A 323 -8.66 24.97 -19.13
C PRO A 323 -9.66 26.13 -19.11
N GLY A 324 -10.54 26.11 -18.11
CA GLY A 324 -11.57 27.12 -17.90
C GLY A 324 -12.96 26.75 -18.42
N GLY A 325 -13.91 26.60 -17.48
CA GLY A 325 -15.34 26.82 -17.76
C GLY A 325 -16.28 26.10 -16.78
N PRO A 326 -17.44 26.69 -16.37
CA PRO A 326 -17.98 28.01 -16.72
C PRO A 326 -18.38 28.88 -15.50
N GLU A 327 -17.66 29.97 -15.27
CA GLU A 327 -18.23 31.23 -14.74
C GLU A 327 -17.94 32.43 -15.67
N ALA A 328 -17.43 32.19 -16.87
CA ALA A 328 -17.27 33.25 -17.87
C ALA A 328 -18.59 33.45 -18.64
N THR A 329 -19.38 34.39 -18.12
CA THR A 329 -20.25 35.35 -18.82
C THR A 329 -20.69 35.01 -20.24
N GLY A 330 -22.01 34.91 -20.40
CA GLY A 330 -22.65 34.82 -21.70
C GLY A 330 -22.34 36.02 -22.58
N ALA A 331 -21.82 35.74 -23.76
CA ALA A 331 -22.08 36.48 -24.99
C ALA A 331 -21.74 35.53 -26.15
N LEU A 332 -22.75 35.22 -26.95
CA LEU A 332 -22.63 34.49 -28.22
C LEU A 332 -21.75 35.29 -29.19
N ALA A 333 -20.71 34.66 -29.72
CA ALA A 333 -20.09 35.08 -30.97
C ALA A 333 -19.67 33.84 -31.76
N ASP A 334 -20.21 33.75 -32.98
CA ASP A 334 -20.02 32.70 -33.96
C ASP A 334 -18.54 32.43 -34.28
N GLY A 335 -18.17 31.15 -34.26
CA GLY A 335 -16.88 30.65 -34.75
C GLY A 335 -17.07 29.32 -35.50
N PRO A 336 -16.34 29.06 -36.60
CA PRO A 336 -16.67 28.02 -37.56
C PRO A 336 -16.38 26.60 -37.03
N PRO A 337 -17.03 25.56 -37.58
CA PRO A 337 -16.89 24.20 -37.08
C PRO A 337 -15.49 23.65 -37.36
N VAL A 338 -14.85 23.13 -36.32
CA VAL A 338 -13.60 22.37 -36.41
C VAL A 338 -13.87 21.08 -37.21
N ALA A 339 -13.08 20.87 -38.25
CA ALA A 339 -13.19 19.76 -39.19
C ALA A 339 -13.12 18.39 -38.49
N ALA A 340 -14.00 17.49 -38.91
CA ALA A 340 -14.06 16.11 -38.46
C ALA A 340 -12.79 15.35 -38.85
N ILE A 341 -12.06 14.83 -37.86
CA ILE A 341 -11.01 13.84 -38.08
C ILE A 341 -11.69 12.52 -38.46
N ALA A 342 -11.68 12.19 -39.75
CA ALA A 342 -12.13 10.91 -40.27
C ALA A 342 -11.12 9.81 -39.87
N LEU A 343 -11.54 8.90 -38.99
CA LEU A 343 -10.81 7.65 -38.73
C LEU A 343 -11.15 6.65 -39.85
N ALA A 344 -10.19 6.39 -40.73
CA ALA A 344 -10.27 5.31 -41.71
C ALA A 344 -10.21 3.94 -41.00
N PRO A 345 -11.01 2.94 -41.41
CA PRO A 345 -10.95 1.60 -40.82
C PRO A 345 -9.71 0.84 -41.30
N ALA A 346 -8.92 0.33 -40.35
CA ALA A 346 -7.80 -0.55 -40.63
C ALA A 346 -8.31 -1.93 -41.10
N ALA A 347 -7.77 -2.40 -42.23
CA ALA A 347 -8.01 -3.74 -42.75
C ALA A 347 -7.40 -4.82 -41.81
N PRO A 348 -8.03 -5.99 -41.67
CA PRO A 348 -7.49 -7.07 -40.85
C PRO A 348 -6.30 -7.75 -41.53
N PRO A 349 -5.24 -8.12 -40.81
CA PRO A 349 -4.16 -8.89 -41.39
C PRO A 349 -4.62 -10.34 -41.65
N ALA A 350 -4.29 -10.81 -42.84
CA ALA A 350 -4.49 -12.17 -43.29
C ALA A 350 -3.56 -13.14 -42.56
N GLY A 351 -4.12 -14.30 -42.19
CA GLY A 351 -3.38 -15.56 -42.13
C GLY A 351 -2.61 -15.87 -40.85
N ALA A 352 -3.23 -16.62 -39.94
CA ALA A 352 -2.50 -17.51 -39.05
C ALA A 352 -3.19 -18.88 -38.96
N ARG A 353 -2.47 -19.88 -39.48
CA ARG A 353 -2.82 -21.29 -39.65
C ARG A 353 -3.33 -21.95 -38.36
N LYS A 354 -4.40 -22.73 -38.53
CA LYS A 354 -4.83 -23.82 -37.66
C LYS A 354 -3.66 -24.73 -37.26
N ARG A 355 -3.41 -24.89 -35.95
CA ARG A 355 -2.75 -26.07 -35.39
C ARG A 355 -3.63 -26.68 -34.31
N ARG A 356 -4.30 -27.77 -34.68
CA ARG A 356 -4.84 -28.81 -33.80
C ARG A 356 -3.69 -29.45 -33.02
N ARG A 357 -3.78 -29.54 -31.69
CA ARG A 357 -3.16 -30.63 -30.91
C ARG A 357 -4.02 -31.00 -29.70
N SER A 358 -4.65 -32.16 -29.87
CA SER A 358 -4.86 -33.27 -28.92
C SER A 358 -4.88 -33.02 -27.42
N ALA A 359 -6.00 -33.47 -26.84
CA ALA A 359 -6.19 -33.86 -25.46
C ALA A 359 -5.12 -34.83 -24.95
N GLY A 360 -4.73 -34.66 -23.68
CA GLY A 360 -3.84 -35.55 -22.95
C GLY A 360 -4.02 -35.35 -21.46
N SER A 361 -5.02 -36.04 -20.89
CA SER A 361 -5.25 -36.14 -19.46
C SER A 361 -4.14 -36.95 -18.78
N ARG A 362 -3.44 -36.36 -17.81
CA ARG A 362 -2.67 -37.11 -16.80
C ARG A 362 -2.87 -36.47 -15.43
N GLN A 363 -3.64 -37.14 -14.59
CA GLN A 363 -3.67 -36.92 -13.15
C GLN A 363 -2.34 -37.39 -12.53
N PRO A 364 -1.77 -36.66 -11.56
CA PRO A 364 -0.78 -37.22 -10.66
C PRO A 364 -1.47 -37.88 -9.46
N LYS A 365 -1.19 -39.18 -9.26
CA LYS A 365 -1.45 -39.90 -8.00
C LYS A 365 -0.48 -39.38 -6.94
N SER A 366 -0.98 -38.65 -5.93
CA SER A 366 -0.22 -38.38 -4.72
C SER A 366 -0.44 -39.51 -3.71
N LYS A 367 0.66 -40.20 -3.39
CA LYS A 367 0.76 -41.23 -2.36
C LYS A 367 0.56 -40.59 -0.98
N GLN A 368 -0.34 -41.17 -0.17
CA GLN A 368 -0.35 -40.97 1.28
C GLN A 368 0.93 -41.55 1.87
N ILE A 369 1.74 -40.69 2.48
CA ILE A 369 2.83 -41.10 3.37
C ILE A 369 2.29 -40.98 4.78
N ALA A 370 2.10 -42.12 5.44
CA ALA A 370 1.75 -42.19 6.85
C ALA A 370 2.94 -41.71 7.69
N ALA A 371 2.75 -40.61 8.42
CA ALA A 371 3.68 -40.16 9.44
C ALA A 371 3.49 -41.03 10.70
N ARG A 372 4.48 -41.89 10.99
CA ARG A 372 4.66 -42.54 12.28
C ARG A 372 5.31 -41.53 13.24
N SER A 373 4.60 -41.13 14.29
CA SER A 373 5.19 -40.41 15.43
C SER A 373 6.09 -41.34 16.23
N PRO A 374 7.34 -40.97 16.56
CA PRO A 374 8.09 -41.63 17.61
C PRO A 374 7.62 -41.12 18.98
N ARG A 375 7.26 -42.08 19.85
CA ARG A 375 7.05 -41.87 21.28
C ARG A 375 8.34 -41.31 21.90
N MET A 376 8.29 -40.13 22.51
CA MET A 376 9.33 -39.70 23.43
C MET A 376 9.16 -40.44 24.76
N ALA A 377 10.20 -41.17 25.15
CA ALA A 377 10.35 -41.75 26.47
C ALA A 377 10.62 -40.62 27.49
N SER A 378 9.82 -40.60 28.54
CA SER A 378 10.07 -39.84 29.76
C SER A 378 11.30 -40.41 30.47
N VAL A 379 12.38 -39.62 30.54
CA VAL A 379 13.48 -39.89 31.48
C VAL A 379 13.13 -39.16 32.77
N THR A 380 12.62 -39.90 33.75
CA THR A 380 12.62 -39.52 35.16
C THR A 380 14.06 -39.52 35.65
N ARG A 381 14.53 -38.38 36.13
CA ARG A 381 15.77 -38.29 36.90
C ARG A 381 15.39 -38.25 38.38
N THR A 382 15.62 -39.36 39.06
CA THR A 382 15.70 -39.46 40.52
C THR A 382 17.14 -39.14 40.94
N ASP A 383 17.22 -38.31 41.98
CA ASP A 383 18.35 -37.95 42.86
C ASP A 383 19.61 -37.31 42.26
#